data_AF-T1CET9-F1
#
_entry.id   AF-T1CET9-F1
#
_cell.length_a   1.000
_cell.length_b   1.000
_cell.length_c   1.000
_cell.angle_alpha   90.00
_cell.angle_beta   90.00
_cell.angle_gamma   90.00
#
_symmetry.space_group_name_H-M   'P 1'
#
loop_
_entity.id
_entity.type
_entity.pdbx_description
1 polymer ?
#
loop_
_entity_poly.entity_id
_entity_poly.type
_entity_poly.pdbx_seq_one_letter_code
_entity_poly.pdbx_strand_id
1 'polypeptide(L)'
;MQANCNLYDLHPGDDAGADVLAGILNSSWAVLAKFQFGRPVGNEGNLKTEVVDVKMMPVADPRKSSPQARQKVADVFLQLAARPALQFLSERRMRAMAYRKDGREAELAALPDT
;
A
#
# COMPACT_ATOMS: atom_id res chain seq x y z
N MET A 1 8.83 -18.08 19.34
CA MET A 1 9.31 -17.57 18.04
C MET A 1 8.20 -16.67 17.49
N GLN A 2 8.39 -15.35 17.43
CA GLN A 2 7.40 -14.46 16.81
C GLN A 2 7.81 -14.29 15.34
N ALA A 3 6.94 -14.71 14.42
CA ALA A 3 7.11 -14.51 12.99
C ALA A 3 6.05 -13.50 12.52
N ASN A 4 6.48 -12.42 11.88
CA ASN A 4 5.61 -11.40 11.31
C ASN A 4 5.24 -11.82 9.88
N CYS A 5 3.95 -11.98 9.60
CA CYS A 5 3.42 -12.30 8.27
C CYS A 5 2.71 -11.10 7.60
N ASN A 6 2.99 -9.87 8.01
CA ASN A 6 2.31 -8.67 7.50
C ASN A 6 2.79 -8.24 6.10
N LEU A 7 3.85 -8.87 5.58
CA LEU A 7 4.35 -8.65 4.23
C LEU A 7 4.46 -9.99 3.51
N TYR A 8 3.97 -10.02 2.27
CA TYR A 8 4.09 -11.18 1.39
C TYR A 8 4.84 -10.76 0.12
N ASP A 9 5.85 -11.54 -0.23
CA ASP A 9 6.58 -11.37 -1.47
C ASP A 9 5.88 -12.13 -2.61
N LEU A 10 5.78 -11.48 -3.76
CA LEU A 10 5.25 -12.08 -4.98
C LEU A 10 6.37 -12.17 -6.01
N HIS A 11 6.59 -13.37 -6.51
CA HIS A 11 7.54 -13.65 -7.58
C HIS A 11 6.75 -13.95 -8.86
N PRO A 12 6.48 -12.93 -9.70
CA PRO A 12 5.83 -13.18 -10.98
C PRO A 12 6.71 -14.07 -11.85
N GLY A 13 6.10 -14.99 -12.60
CA GLY A 13 6.79 -15.64 -13.71
C GLY A 13 7.12 -14.63 -14.82
N ASP A 14 8.08 -14.98 -15.67
CA ASP A 14 8.67 -14.09 -16.68
C ASP A 14 7.63 -13.38 -17.59
N ASP A 15 6.47 -14.00 -17.80
CA ASP A 15 5.44 -13.52 -18.74
C ASP A 15 4.51 -12.42 -18.17
N ALA A 16 4.49 -12.22 -16.86
CA ALA A 16 3.52 -11.35 -16.20
C ALA A 16 3.98 -9.89 -16.08
N GLY A 17 5.29 -9.66 -15.94
CA GLY A 17 5.88 -8.34 -15.67
C GLY A 17 5.55 -7.83 -14.26
N ALA A 18 6.58 -7.44 -13.49
CA ALA A 18 6.41 -6.99 -12.11
C ALA A 18 5.49 -5.77 -11.97
N ASP A 19 5.67 -4.77 -12.84
CA ASP A 19 4.88 -3.53 -12.81
C ASP A 19 3.40 -3.75 -13.16
N VAL A 20 3.12 -4.68 -14.07
CA VAL A 20 1.74 -5.04 -14.44
C VAL A 20 1.04 -5.69 -13.26
N LEU A 21 1.71 -6.64 -12.61
CA LEU A 21 1.17 -7.30 -11.41
C LEU A 21 0.98 -6.30 -10.27
N ALA A 22 1.96 -5.42 -10.05
CA ALA A 22 1.86 -4.38 -9.03
C ALA A 22 0.69 -3.42 -9.32
N GLY A 23 0.47 -3.04 -10.57
CA GLY A 23 -0.69 -2.24 -10.98
C GLY A 23 -2.02 -2.95 -10.74
N ILE A 24 -2.13 -4.24 -11.08
CA ILE A 24 -3.32 -5.05 -10.80
C ILE A 24 -3.62 -5.09 -9.30
N LEU A 25 -2.61 -5.31 -8.47
CA LEU A 25 -2.76 -5.43 -7.02
C LEU A 25 -3.02 -4.10 -6.30
N ASN A 26 -2.67 -2.97 -6.93
CA ASN A 26 -3.01 -1.62 -6.46
C ASN A 26 -4.37 -1.12 -7.00
N SER A 27 -5.11 -1.95 -7.73
CA SER A 27 -6.43 -1.57 -8.26
C SER A 27 -7.54 -1.65 -7.20
N SER A 28 -8.61 -0.89 -7.40
CA SER A 28 -9.82 -0.98 -6.57
C SER A 28 -10.41 -2.39 -6.55
N TRP A 29 -10.25 -3.18 -7.61
CA TRP A 29 -10.71 -4.57 -7.65
C TRP A 29 -9.99 -5.44 -6.63
N ALA A 30 -8.67 -5.29 -6.50
CA ALA A 30 -7.90 -5.99 -5.48
C ALA A 30 -8.32 -5.55 -4.06
N VAL A 31 -8.61 -4.26 -3.85
CA VAL A 31 -9.11 -3.74 -2.57
C VAL A 31 -10.49 -4.31 -2.22
N LEU A 32 -11.43 -4.32 -3.16
CA LEU A 32 -12.77 -4.89 -2.96
C LEU A 32 -12.69 -6.39 -2.66
N ALA A 33 -11.82 -7.12 -3.37
CA ALA A 33 -11.57 -8.52 -3.08
C ALA A 33 -11.01 -8.71 -1.65
N LYS A 34 -10.12 -7.83 -1.18
CA LYS A 34 -9.66 -7.87 0.23
C LYS A 34 -10.80 -7.66 1.21
N PHE A 35 -11.73 -6.74 0.95
CA PHE A 35 -12.87 -6.55 1.84
C PHE A 35 -13.80 -7.77 1.89
N GLN A 36 -13.97 -8.46 0.77
CA GLN A 36 -14.86 -9.62 0.68
C GLN A 36 -14.26 -10.90 1.28
N PHE A 37 -12.96 -11.14 1.05
CA PHE A 37 -12.30 -12.41 1.38
C PHE A 37 -11.28 -12.31 2.52
N GLY A 38 -10.84 -11.10 2.86
CA GLY A 38 -9.98 -10.85 4.00
C GLY A 38 -10.72 -11.00 5.33
N ARG A 39 -9.95 -11.04 6.41
CA ARG A 39 -10.47 -11.27 7.76
C ARG A 39 -10.47 -9.97 8.57
N PRO A 40 -11.60 -9.61 9.21
CA PRO A 40 -11.56 -8.56 10.22
C PRO A 40 -10.73 -9.05 11.41
N VAL A 41 -9.82 -8.22 11.91
CA VAL A 41 -8.99 -8.52 13.08
C VAL A 41 -9.08 -7.40 14.10
N GLY A 42 -9.26 -7.76 15.37
CA GLY A 42 -9.33 -6.81 16.49
C GLY A 42 -10.57 -5.91 16.50
N ASN A 43 -10.54 -4.90 17.36
CA ASN A 43 -11.60 -3.90 17.52
C ASN A 43 -11.06 -2.60 16.93
N GLU A 44 -11.39 -2.26 15.68
CA GLU A 44 -11.16 -0.97 15.00
C GLU A 44 -11.25 -1.06 13.44
N GLY A 45 -11.73 -2.18 12.89
CA GLY A 45 -11.87 -2.31 11.43
C GLY A 45 -10.55 -2.64 10.71
N ASN A 46 -9.55 -3.15 11.44
CA ASN A 46 -8.35 -3.69 10.81
C ASN A 46 -8.70 -4.92 9.96
N LEU A 47 -8.18 -4.93 8.74
CA LEU A 47 -8.37 -6.01 7.79
C LEU A 47 -7.04 -6.74 7.60
N LYS A 48 -7.02 -8.04 7.91
CA LYS A 48 -5.87 -8.91 7.66
C LYS A 48 -6.13 -9.77 6.44
N THR A 49 -5.12 -9.92 5.61
CA THR A 49 -5.13 -10.85 4.47
C THR A 49 -4.03 -11.86 4.71
N GLU A 50 -4.36 -13.13 4.86
CA GLU A 50 -3.38 -14.21 4.89
C GLU A 50 -3.31 -14.93 3.52
N VAL A 51 -2.29 -15.78 3.34
CA VAL A 51 -2.10 -16.56 2.10
C VAL A 51 -3.35 -17.34 1.67
N VAL A 52 -4.11 -17.89 2.63
CA VAL A 52 -5.33 -18.65 2.31
C VAL A 52 -6.44 -17.74 1.75
N ASP A 53 -6.47 -16.48 2.18
CA ASP A 53 -7.45 -15.48 1.75
C ASP A 53 -7.12 -15.02 0.32
N VAL A 54 -5.83 -14.80 0.04
CA VAL A 54 -5.33 -14.45 -1.30
C VAL A 54 -5.72 -15.50 -2.35
N LYS A 55 -5.74 -16.79 -1.98
CA LYS A 55 -6.17 -17.86 -2.90
C LYS A 55 -7.63 -17.78 -3.33
N MET A 56 -8.48 -17.13 -2.53
CA MET A 56 -9.91 -16.93 -2.83
C MET A 56 -10.18 -15.61 -3.56
N MET A 57 -9.26 -14.65 -3.45
CA MET A 57 -9.42 -13.33 -4.06
C MET A 57 -9.40 -13.41 -5.59
N PRO A 58 -10.40 -12.85 -6.30
CA PRO A 58 -10.33 -12.69 -7.74
C PRO A 58 -9.25 -11.65 -8.08
N VAL A 59 -8.22 -12.10 -8.80
CA VAL A 59 -7.13 -11.25 -9.31
C VAL A 59 -7.06 -11.43 -10.83
N ALA A 60 -6.93 -10.33 -11.56
CA ALA A 60 -6.81 -10.39 -13.00
C ALA A 60 -5.54 -11.15 -13.41
N ASP A 61 -5.68 -12.10 -14.34
CA ASP A 61 -4.54 -12.83 -14.91
C ASP A 61 -3.94 -12.03 -16.08
N PRO A 62 -2.74 -11.44 -15.95
CA PRO A 62 -2.16 -10.61 -17.00
C PRO A 62 -1.91 -11.37 -18.30
N ARG A 63 -1.72 -12.70 -18.24
CA ARG A 63 -1.46 -13.56 -19.41
C ARG A 63 -2.65 -13.66 -20.37
N LYS A 64 -3.85 -13.36 -19.88
CA LYS A 64 -5.10 -13.36 -20.67
C LYS A 64 -5.41 -12.00 -21.30
N SER A 65 -4.57 -11.00 -21.08
CA SER A 65 -4.80 -9.63 -21.56
C SER A 65 -3.92 -9.29 -22.78
N SER A 66 -4.36 -8.31 -23.58
CA SER A 66 -3.57 -7.86 -24.73
C SER A 66 -2.27 -7.17 -24.27
N PRO A 67 -1.20 -7.19 -25.08
CA PRO A 67 0.03 -6.46 -24.76
C PRO A 67 -0.22 -4.98 -24.47
N GLN A 68 -1.14 -4.34 -25.21
CA GLN A 68 -1.52 -2.95 -25.00
C GLN A 68 -2.15 -2.70 -23.62
N ALA A 69 -3.02 -3.60 -23.16
CA ALA A 69 -3.63 -3.49 -21.84
C ALA A 69 -2.59 -3.64 -20.73
N ARG A 70 -1.64 -4.59 -20.88
CA ARG A 70 -0.53 -4.75 -19.94
C ARG A 70 0.34 -3.50 -19.86
N GLN A 71 0.73 -2.95 -21.00
CA GLN A 71 1.54 -1.73 -21.04
C GLN A 71 0.83 -0.57 -20.34
N LYS A 72 -0.46 -0.36 -20.63
CA LYS A 72 -1.25 0.69 -19.98
C LYS A 72 -1.29 0.54 -18.46
N VAL A 73 -1.45 -0.67 -17.94
CA VAL A 73 -1.47 -0.92 -16.49
C VAL A 73 -0.10 -0.62 -15.88
N ALA A 74 0.99 -1.07 -16.51
CA ALA A 74 2.35 -0.77 -16.05
C ALA A 74 2.63 0.74 -16.02
N ASP A 75 2.29 1.47 -17.09
CA ASP A 75 2.52 2.91 -17.17
C ASP A 75 1.76 3.68 -16.08
N VAL A 76 0.51 3.31 -15.82
CA VAL A 76 -0.31 3.92 -14.76
C VAL A 76 0.24 3.58 -13.38
N PHE A 77 0.72 2.35 -13.17
CA PHE A 77 1.35 1.97 -11.91
C PHE A 77 2.62 2.79 -11.66
N LEU A 78 3.47 2.97 -12.66
CA LEU A 78 4.69 3.79 -12.53
C LEU A 78 4.35 5.25 -12.21
N GLN A 79 3.30 5.81 -12.81
CA GLN A 79 2.81 7.14 -12.45
C GLN A 79 2.29 7.21 -11.00
N LEU A 80 1.57 6.18 -10.55
CA LEU A 80 1.10 6.07 -9.16
C LEU A 80 2.28 5.97 -8.18
N ALA A 81 3.28 5.16 -8.51
CA ALA A 81 4.48 4.95 -7.70
C ALA A 81 5.35 6.22 -7.58
N ALA A 82 5.34 7.08 -8.62
CA ALA A 82 6.05 8.35 -8.61
C ALA A 82 5.35 9.46 -7.80
N ARG A 83 4.14 9.22 -7.27
CA ARG A 83 3.43 10.25 -6.49
C ARG A 83 4.16 10.55 -5.18
N PRO A 84 4.32 11.84 -4.81
CA PRO A 84 4.84 12.20 -3.50
C PRO A 84 4.01 11.58 -2.38
N ALA A 85 4.65 10.82 -1.50
CA ALA A 85 4.03 10.32 -0.28
C ALA A 85 3.85 11.50 0.67
N LEU A 86 2.61 11.97 0.81
CA LEU A 86 2.28 13.03 1.75
C LEU A 86 2.13 12.44 3.16
N GLN A 87 2.48 13.25 4.15
CA GLN A 87 2.23 12.92 5.55
C GLN A 87 0.79 13.25 5.90
N PHE A 88 0.15 12.41 6.71
CA PHE A 88 -1.18 12.71 7.27
C PHE A 88 -1.13 13.84 8.29
N LEU A 89 0.03 14.05 8.90
CA LEU A 89 0.27 15.07 9.90
C LEU A 89 1.25 16.08 9.35
N SER A 90 1.02 17.36 9.66
CA SER A 90 1.99 18.42 9.40
C SER A 90 3.32 18.12 10.09
N GLU A 91 4.40 18.71 9.57
CA GLU A 91 5.74 18.52 10.14
C GLU A 91 5.78 18.94 11.61
N ARG A 92 5.08 20.02 11.96
CA ARG A 92 4.90 20.45 13.35
C ARG A 92 4.24 19.37 14.20
N ARG A 93 3.15 18.76 13.75
CA ARG A 93 2.43 17.71 14.52
C ARG A 93 3.27 16.45 14.67
N MET A 94 4.00 16.04 13.63
CA MET A 94 4.91 14.90 13.70
C MET A 94 6.03 15.10 14.73
N ARG A 95 6.55 16.32 14.86
CA ARG A 95 7.69 16.62 15.76
C ARG A 95 7.30 17.13 17.15
N ALA A 96 6.00 17.40 17.38
CA ALA A 96 5.51 18.02 18.60
C ALA A 96 5.95 17.31 19.89
N MET A 97 5.86 15.98 19.94
CA MET A 97 6.23 15.22 21.14
C MET A 97 7.72 15.33 21.44
N ALA A 98 8.58 15.13 20.43
CA ALA A 98 10.03 15.18 20.60
C ALA A 98 10.50 16.59 20.98
N TYR A 99 10.02 17.63 20.29
CA TYR A 99 10.50 19.00 20.48
C TYR A 99 10.05 19.59 21.82
N ARG A 100 8.84 19.29 22.29
CA ARG A 100 8.38 19.71 23.62
C ARG A 100 9.19 19.04 24.74
N LYS A 101 9.51 17.75 24.59
CA LYS A 101 10.35 17.02 25.55
C LYS A 101 11.73 17.66 25.69
N ASP A 102 12.29 18.15 24.59
CA ASP A 102 13.62 18.76 24.54
C ASP A 102 13.62 20.27 24.82
N GLY A 103 12.46 20.87 25.15
CA GLY A 103 12.34 22.31 25.41
C GLY A 103 12.47 23.21 24.17
N ARG A 104 12.40 22.63 22.95
CA ARG A 104 12.59 23.31 21.65
C ARG A 104 11.28 23.90 21.11
N GLU A 105 10.54 24.62 21.96
CA GLU A 105 9.22 25.13 21.58
C GLU A 105 9.28 26.22 20.49
N ALA A 106 10.30 27.07 20.50
CA ALA A 106 10.50 28.09 19.48
C ALA A 106 10.73 27.47 18.09
N GLU A 107 11.52 26.41 18.02
CA GLU A 107 11.77 25.68 16.78
C GLU A 107 10.53 24.92 16.30
N LEU A 108 9.74 24.37 17.23
CA LEU A 108 8.47 23.71 16.92
C LEU A 108 7.46 24.70 16.32
N ALA A 109 7.36 25.92 16.87
CA ALA A 109 6.48 26.96 16.37
C ALA A 109 6.86 27.43 14.95
N ALA A 110 8.15 27.37 14.60
CA ALA A 110 8.64 27.73 13.27
C ALA A 110 8.35 26.69 12.19
N LEU A 111 8.02 25.44 12.55
CA LEU A 111 7.71 24.40 11.57
C LEU A 111 6.35 24.64 10.88
N PRO A 112 6.19 24.24 9.61
CA PRO A 112 4.90 24.27 8.91
C PRO A 112 3.84 23.43 9.62
N ASP A 113 2.62 23.96 9.69
CA ASP A 113 1.42 23.27 10.23
C ASP A 113 0.29 23.18 9.21
N THR A 114 0.68 23.20 7.94
CA THR A 114 -0.14 22.91 6.77
C THR A 114 -0.05 21.44 6.41
#